data_AF-K2DCA4-F1
#
_entry.id   AF-K2DCA4-F1
#
_cell.length_a   1.000
_cell.length_b   1.000
_cell.length_c   1.000
_cell.angle_alpha   90.00
_cell.angle_beta   90.00
_cell.angle_gamma   90.00
#
_symmetry.space_group_name_H-M   'P 1'
#
loop_
_entity.id
_entity.type
_entity.pdbx_description
1 polymer ?
#
loop_
_entity_poly.entity_id
_entity_poly.type
_entity_poly.pdbx_seq_one_letter_code
_entity_poly.pdbx_strand_id
1 'polypeptide(L)'
;MPKKLISSLIINSLKNRPFIFWFSVRIVSTAGPLITTYLFASVVGALENKRGIREIIIIMGILLGVQIVENFLRLLSKTRIEFYSSRLVITLHQVLLSSSSNEKPPRKELVQAVINLCQSLDKFILYLKETGISGVVHFFIVPVILFFIDIRVFVLEMLLILIYLGTTFIMTRKYEKIYEKYYESTEGYYAKLFNYGDATSSAGNVLINMRFLQNFVFFMWGSLQNIVAVFQFLVPLVVVADIIAGTRQISDLVLVVGYTKESQGFLNNFTSAYEKFMEVDAGIERLEEDSKLYG
;
A
#
# COMPACT_ATOMS: atom_id res chain seq x y z
N MET A 1 -3.30 28.89 6.08
CA MET A 1 -4.09 28.61 7.31
C MET A 1 -4.80 27.25 7.29
N PRO A 2 -5.18 26.65 6.14
CA PRO A 2 -5.79 25.31 6.08
C PRO A 2 -4.85 24.14 6.41
N LYS A 3 -3.59 24.09 5.93
CA LYS A 3 -2.71 22.90 6.09
C LYS A 3 -2.40 22.60 7.55
N LYS A 4 -2.15 23.62 8.39
CA LYS A 4 -1.95 23.42 9.84
C LYS A 4 -3.21 22.94 10.55
N LEU A 5 -4.40 23.44 10.18
CA LEU A 5 -5.66 23.03 10.78
C LEU A 5 -6.01 21.59 10.38
N ILE A 6 -5.94 21.29 9.08
CA ILE A 6 -6.18 19.96 8.50
C ILE A 6 -5.17 18.95 9.04
N SER A 7 -3.87 19.28 9.07
CA SER A 7 -2.86 18.41 9.66
C SER A 7 -3.10 18.19 11.14
N SER A 8 -3.50 19.22 11.90
CA SER A 8 -3.80 19.08 13.33
C SER A 8 -5.03 18.20 13.58
N LEU A 9 -6.07 18.29 12.74
CA LEU A 9 -7.27 17.46 12.81
C LEU A 9 -6.96 16.00 12.48
N ILE A 10 -6.16 15.77 11.44
CA ILE A 10 -5.68 14.42 11.10
C ILE A 10 -4.86 13.86 12.27
N ILE A 11 -3.87 14.60 12.77
CA ILE A 11 -3.02 14.17 13.90
C ILE A 11 -3.85 13.91 15.16
N ASN A 12 -4.81 14.77 15.49
CA ASN A 12 -5.68 14.57 16.66
C ASN A 12 -6.59 13.36 16.50
N SER A 13 -7.07 13.10 15.28
CA SER A 13 -7.87 11.91 14.98
C SER A 13 -7.03 10.63 15.08
N LEU A 14 -5.76 10.66 14.66
CA LEU A 14 -4.81 9.55 14.80
C LEU A 14 -4.42 9.29 16.27
N LYS A 15 -4.42 10.32 17.12
CA LYS A 15 -4.17 10.19 18.57
C LYS A 15 -5.35 9.63 19.37
N ASN A 16 -6.50 9.41 18.72
CA ASN A 16 -7.68 8.92 19.42
C ASN A 16 -7.45 7.47 19.90
N ARG A 17 -7.75 7.18 21.17
CA ARG A 17 -7.56 5.83 21.78
C ARG A 17 -8.08 4.69 20.92
N PRO A 18 -9.26 4.81 20.27
CA PRO A 18 -9.79 3.71 19.47
C PRO A 18 -9.02 3.47 18.15
N PHE A 19 -8.38 4.50 17.58
CA PHE A 19 -7.47 4.35 16.44
C PHE A 19 -6.17 3.67 16.87
N ILE A 20 -5.60 4.05 18.03
CA ILE A 20 -4.41 3.40 18.59
C ILE A 20 -4.67 1.90 18.84
N PHE A 21 -5.82 1.57 19.44
CA PHE A 21 -6.23 0.18 19.63
C PHE A 21 -6.31 -0.58 18.30
N TRP A 22 -6.96 0.02 17.29
CA TRP A 22 -7.03 -0.56 15.95
C TRP A 22 -5.65 -0.80 15.35
N PHE A 23 -4.75 0.18 15.44
CA PHE A 23 -3.39 0.11 14.93
C PHE A 23 -2.58 -1.00 15.61
N SER A 24 -2.69 -1.14 16.93
CA SER A 24 -2.05 -2.23 17.68
C SER A 24 -2.58 -3.61 17.26
N VAL A 25 -3.90 -3.77 17.16
CA VAL A 25 -4.52 -5.02 16.65
C VAL A 25 -4.02 -5.33 15.25
N ARG A 26 -3.86 -4.31 14.41
CA ARG A 26 -3.35 -4.47 13.06
C ARG A 26 -1.91 -4.96 13.06
N ILE A 27 -1.00 -4.36 13.85
CA ILE A 27 0.40 -4.84 13.99
C ILE A 27 0.44 -6.30 14.45
N VAL A 28 -0.37 -6.68 15.44
CA VAL A 28 -0.41 -8.08 15.89
C VAL A 28 -0.89 -9.00 14.77
N SER A 29 -1.92 -8.59 14.02
CA SER A 29 -2.41 -9.38 12.87
C SER A 29 -1.36 -9.58 11.77
N THR A 30 -0.41 -8.66 11.62
CA THR A 30 0.64 -8.77 10.59
C THR A 30 1.68 -9.85 10.89
N ALA A 31 1.75 -10.34 12.13
CA ALA A 31 2.57 -11.50 12.46
C ALA A 31 1.97 -12.83 11.93
N GLY A 32 0.65 -12.89 11.73
CA GLY A 32 -0.07 -14.10 11.32
C GLY A 32 0.49 -14.77 10.05
N PRO A 33 0.65 -14.05 8.93
CA PRO A 33 1.23 -14.60 7.71
C PRO A 33 2.67 -15.13 7.89
N LEU A 34 3.48 -14.44 8.69
CA LEU A 34 4.87 -14.82 8.96
C LEU A 34 4.95 -16.09 9.81
N ILE A 35 4.08 -16.21 10.82
CA ILE A 35 3.96 -17.40 11.67
C ILE A 35 3.40 -18.57 10.85
N THR A 36 2.40 -18.33 10.01
CA THR A 36 1.82 -19.35 9.13
C THR A 36 2.87 -19.93 8.18
N THR A 37 3.70 -19.08 7.58
CA THR A 37 4.83 -19.51 6.73
C THR A 37 5.80 -20.42 7.50
N TYR A 38 6.19 -20.01 8.71
CA TYR A 38 7.06 -20.80 9.58
C TYR A 38 6.45 -22.15 9.98
N LEU A 39 5.18 -22.16 10.38
CA LEU A 39 4.48 -23.38 10.78
C LEU A 39 4.32 -24.34 9.60
N PHE A 40 4.06 -23.82 8.40
CA PHE A 40 3.98 -24.64 7.19
C PHE A 40 5.33 -25.28 6.85
N ALA A 41 6.42 -24.50 6.91
CA ALA A 41 7.77 -25.05 6.77
C ALA A 41 8.08 -26.10 7.85
N SER A 42 7.61 -25.90 9.09
CA SER A 42 7.76 -26.87 10.18
C SER A 42 7.02 -28.19 9.91
N VAL A 43 5.84 -28.15 9.30
CA VAL A 43 5.11 -29.35 8.84
C VAL A 43 5.95 -30.11 7.81
N VAL A 44 6.50 -29.41 6.81
CA VAL A 44 7.35 -30.01 5.79
C VAL A 44 8.60 -30.63 6.42
N GLY A 45 9.23 -29.94 7.36
CA GLY A 45 10.40 -30.45 8.07
C GLY A 45 10.06 -31.68 8.92
N ALA A 46 8.89 -31.71 9.56
CA ALA A 46 8.43 -32.89 10.30
C ALA A 46 8.20 -34.10 9.37
N LEU A 47 7.65 -33.87 8.17
CA LEU A 47 7.46 -34.90 7.15
C LEU A 47 8.80 -35.42 6.59
N GLU A 48 9.70 -34.51 6.24
CA GLU A 48 11.03 -34.81 5.70
C GLU A 48 11.86 -35.64 6.68
N ASN A 49 11.81 -35.29 7.97
CA ASN A 49 12.48 -36.02 9.04
C ASN A 49 11.69 -37.25 9.54
N LYS A 50 10.60 -37.63 8.86
CA LYS A 50 9.75 -38.80 9.19
C LYS A 50 9.28 -38.82 10.65
N ARG A 51 8.96 -37.65 11.21
CA ARG A 51 8.43 -37.55 12.58
C ARG A 51 7.06 -38.22 12.69
N GLY A 52 6.68 -38.56 13.93
CA GLY A 52 5.42 -39.26 14.19
C GLY A 52 4.19 -38.43 13.81
N ILE A 53 3.13 -39.11 13.34
CA ILE A 53 1.87 -38.46 12.90
C ILE A 53 1.25 -37.55 13.96
N ARG A 54 1.41 -37.90 15.24
CA ARG A 54 0.92 -37.10 16.38
C ARG A 54 1.52 -35.69 16.37
N GLU A 55 2.81 -35.57 16.11
CA GLU A 55 3.51 -34.29 16.09
C GLU A 55 3.05 -33.42 14.92
N ILE A 56 2.91 -34.02 13.73
CA ILE A 56 2.41 -33.35 12.52
C ILE A 56 1.00 -32.80 12.77
N ILE A 57 0.11 -33.61 13.36
CA ILE A 57 -1.26 -33.20 13.70
C ILE A 57 -1.26 -32.02 14.70
N ILE A 58 -0.35 -32.02 15.68
CA ILE A 58 -0.23 -30.90 16.63
C ILE A 58 0.18 -29.62 15.91
N ILE A 59 1.20 -29.67 15.05
CA ILE A 59 1.66 -28.50 14.29
C ILE A 59 0.53 -27.98 13.38
N MET A 60 -0.18 -28.89 12.69
CA MET A 60 -1.33 -28.53 11.85
C MET A 60 -2.48 -27.91 12.66
N GLY A 61 -2.75 -28.42 13.87
CA GLY A 61 -3.74 -27.84 14.77
C GLY A 61 -3.39 -26.42 15.21
N ILE A 62 -2.11 -26.17 15.54
CA ILE A 62 -1.61 -24.83 15.85
C ILE A 62 -1.73 -23.92 14.62
N LEU A 63 -1.36 -24.40 13.43
CA LEU A 63 -1.48 -23.65 12.17
C LEU A 63 -2.93 -23.22 11.91
N LEU A 64 -3.89 -24.13 12.06
CA LEU A 64 -5.31 -23.81 11.92
C LEU A 64 -5.75 -22.75 12.95
N GLY A 65 -5.33 -22.90 14.21
CA GLY A 65 -5.63 -21.93 15.26
C GLY A 65 -5.10 -20.53 14.94
N VAL A 66 -3.85 -20.44 14.47
CA VAL A 66 -3.23 -19.17 14.04
C VAL A 66 -4.01 -18.54 12.89
N GLN A 67 -4.39 -19.32 11.87
CA GLN A 67 -5.16 -18.79 10.72
C GLN A 67 -6.55 -18.29 11.12
N ILE A 68 -7.25 -18.97 12.03
CA ILE A 68 -8.56 -18.53 12.53
C ILE A 68 -8.41 -17.22 13.30
N VAL A 69 -7.43 -17.13 14.21
CA VAL A 69 -7.17 -15.92 15.00
C VAL A 69 -6.76 -14.76 14.10
N GLU A 70 -5.85 -14.99 13.14
CA GLU A 70 -5.44 -13.98 12.16
C GLU A 70 -6.65 -13.44 11.39
N ASN A 71 -7.48 -14.33 10.83
CA ASN A 71 -8.67 -13.93 10.09
C ASN A 71 -9.64 -13.12 10.95
N PHE A 72 -9.85 -13.53 12.20
CA PHE A 72 -10.67 -12.79 13.14
C PHE A 72 -10.12 -11.39 13.42
N LEU A 73 -8.82 -11.26 13.73
CA LEU A 73 -8.17 -9.96 13.96
C LEU A 73 -8.20 -9.07 12.71
N ARG A 74 -8.05 -9.66 11.52
CA ARG A 74 -8.15 -8.94 10.24
C ARG A 74 -9.56 -8.41 9.99
N LEU A 75 -10.60 -9.19 10.24
CA LEU A 75 -12.00 -8.77 10.12
C LEU A 75 -12.35 -7.69 11.15
N LEU A 76 -11.92 -7.86 12.40
CA LEU A 76 -12.11 -6.88 13.47
C LEU A 76 -11.42 -5.54 13.13
N SER A 77 -10.20 -5.62 12.60
CA SER A 77 -9.47 -4.45 12.10
C SER A 77 -10.23 -3.77 10.95
N LYS A 78 -10.65 -4.54 9.94
CA LYS A 78 -11.31 -4.05 8.73
C LYS A 78 -12.61 -3.29 9.03
N THR A 79 -13.44 -3.84 9.90
CA THR A 79 -14.74 -3.23 10.28
C THR A 79 -14.55 -1.94 11.09
N ARG A 80 -13.58 -1.91 12.02
CA ARG A 80 -13.36 -0.72 12.87
C ARG A 80 -12.79 0.47 12.10
N ILE A 81 -11.88 0.26 11.15
CA ILE A 81 -11.28 1.36 10.39
C ILE A 81 -12.24 1.98 9.37
N GLU A 82 -13.19 1.22 8.80
CA GLU A 82 -14.26 1.79 7.96
C GLU A 82 -15.10 2.80 8.75
N PHE A 83 -15.42 2.47 10.00
CA PHE A 83 -16.12 3.38 10.90
C PHE A 83 -15.31 4.64 11.21
N TYR A 84 -14.00 4.50 11.49
CA TYR A 84 -13.13 5.66 11.73
C TYR A 84 -12.95 6.52 10.48
N SER A 85 -12.79 5.91 9.30
CA SER A 85 -12.65 6.62 8.03
C SER A 85 -13.87 7.49 7.78
N SER A 86 -15.06 6.89 7.84
CA SER A 86 -16.33 7.59 7.67
C SER A 86 -16.48 8.74 8.68
N ARG A 87 -16.17 8.50 9.96
CA ARG A 87 -16.26 9.52 11.00
C ARG A 87 -15.28 10.68 10.76
N LEU A 88 -14.06 10.37 10.35
CA LEU A 88 -13.01 11.36 10.08
C LEU A 88 -13.39 12.24 8.88
N VAL A 89 -13.90 11.63 7.80
CA VAL A 89 -14.43 12.33 6.63
C VAL A 89 -15.59 13.25 7.01
N ILE A 90 -16.54 12.78 7.81
CA ILE A 90 -17.67 13.61 8.28
C ILE A 90 -17.17 14.77 9.15
N THR A 91 -16.21 14.52 10.04
CA THR A 91 -15.64 15.56 10.91
C THR A 91 -14.91 16.62 10.10
N LEU A 92 -14.13 16.22 9.09
CA LEU A 92 -13.47 17.15 8.18
C LEU A 92 -14.47 17.97 7.36
N HIS A 93 -15.52 17.35 6.81
CA HIS A 93 -16.60 18.09 6.15
C HIS A 93 -17.21 19.14 7.08
N GLN A 94 -17.53 18.78 8.32
CA GLN A 94 -18.14 19.70 9.29
C GLN A 94 -17.20 20.85 9.66
N VAL A 95 -15.92 20.59 9.94
CA VAL A 95 -14.96 21.64 10.30
C VAL A 95 -14.67 22.57 9.12
N LEU A 96 -14.51 22.02 7.91
CA LEU A 96 -14.21 22.83 6.73
C LEU A 96 -15.42 23.67 6.30
N LEU A 97 -16.64 23.13 6.37
CA LEU A 97 -17.87 23.89 6.08
C LEU A 97 -18.19 24.93 7.17
N SER A 98 -18.00 24.61 8.45
CA SER A 98 -18.20 25.60 9.54
C SER A 98 -17.18 26.74 9.50
N SER A 99 -15.94 26.49 9.05
CA SER A 99 -14.95 27.56 8.86
C SER A 99 -15.29 28.54 7.72
N SER A 100 -16.23 28.18 6.83
CA SER A 100 -16.70 29.05 5.74
C SER A 100 -17.92 29.91 6.11
N SER A 101 -18.48 29.74 7.32
CA SER A 101 -19.82 30.26 7.66
C SER A 101 -19.88 31.76 8.01
N ASN A 102 -18.77 32.50 7.91
CA ASN A 102 -18.74 33.86 8.46
C ASN A 102 -18.97 35.02 7.49
N GLU A 103 -19.25 34.83 6.19
CA GLU A 103 -19.87 35.94 5.42
C GLU A 103 -20.51 35.65 4.04
N LYS A 104 -20.30 34.49 3.39
CA LYS A 104 -20.98 34.13 2.12
C LYS A 104 -21.14 32.60 2.03
N PRO A 105 -22.15 32.07 1.29
CA PRO A 105 -22.22 30.63 1.04
C PRO A 105 -20.90 30.14 0.44
N PRO A 106 -20.36 29.00 0.91
CA PRO A 106 -19.11 28.47 0.38
C PRO A 106 -19.24 28.27 -1.13
N ARG A 107 -18.31 28.85 -1.89
CA ARG A 107 -18.29 28.74 -3.36
C ARG A 107 -18.17 27.26 -3.75
N LYS A 108 -18.82 26.88 -4.85
CA LYS A 108 -18.86 25.49 -5.37
C LYS A 108 -17.46 24.85 -5.47
N GLU A 109 -16.45 25.64 -5.84
CA GLU A 109 -15.05 25.23 -5.95
C GLU A 109 -14.46 24.78 -4.60
N LEU A 110 -14.67 25.56 -3.53
CA LEU A 110 -14.22 25.20 -2.18
C LEU A 110 -14.91 23.91 -1.69
N VAL A 111 -16.22 23.79 -1.91
CA VAL A 111 -16.97 22.57 -1.56
C VAL A 111 -16.44 21.36 -2.31
N GLN A 112 -16.14 21.50 -3.61
CA GLN A 112 -15.58 20.43 -4.42
C GLN A 112 -14.16 20.04 -3.98
N ALA A 113 -13.31 21.02 -3.63
CA ALA A 113 -11.97 20.78 -3.12
C ALA A 113 -11.99 20.01 -1.78
N VAL A 114 -12.92 20.36 -0.88
CA VAL A 114 -13.14 19.64 0.39
C VAL A 114 -13.60 18.20 0.12
N ILE A 115 -14.56 17.99 -0.79
CA ILE A 115 -15.02 16.65 -1.17
C ILE A 115 -13.87 15.82 -1.73
N ASN A 116 -13.07 16.39 -2.62
CA ASN A 116 -11.92 15.70 -3.24
C ASN A 116 -10.88 15.30 -2.18
N LEU A 117 -10.54 16.19 -1.25
CA LEU A 117 -9.62 15.86 -0.14
C LEU A 117 -10.18 14.73 0.73
N CYS A 118 -11.45 14.81 1.12
CA CYS A 118 -12.11 13.79 1.91
C CYS A 118 -12.12 12.42 1.21
N GLN A 119 -12.35 12.40 -0.11
CA GLN A 119 -12.30 11.18 -0.91
C GLN A 119 -10.88 10.61 -1.02
N SER A 120 -9.86 11.44 -1.25
CA SER A 120 -8.46 10.99 -1.26
C SER A 120 -8.05 10.44 0.09
N LEU A 121 -8.50 11.06 1.18
CA LEU A 121 -8.20 10.61 2.54
C LEU A 121 -8.91 9.29 2.88
N ASP A 122 -10.16 9.12 2.47
CA ASP A 122 -10.88 7.85 2.62
C ASP A 122 -10.17 6.73 1.84
N LYS A 123 -9.77 6.98 0.58
CA LYS A 123 -8.97 6.04 -0.22
C LYS A 123 -7.65 5.69 0.44
N PHE A 124 -6.97 6.65 1.07
CA PHE A 124 -5.73 6.43 1.80
C PHE A 124 -5.95 5.60 3.07
N ILE A 125 -6.99 5.89 3.87
CA ILE A 125 -7.32 5.13 5.08
C ILE A 125 -7.77 3.71 4.73
N LEU A 126 -8.62 3.55 3.71
CA LEU A 126 -9.03 2.25 3.16
C LEU A 126 -7.84 1.45 2.62
N TYR A 127 -6.81 2.13 2.14
CA TYR A 127 -5.57 1.48 1.74
C TYR A 127 -4.73 0.98 2.93
N LEU A 128 -4.56 1.81 3.97
CA LEU A 128 -3.91 1.39 5.22
C LEU A 128 -4.60 0.18 5.85
N LYS A 129 -5.92 0.12 5.72
CA LYS A 129 -6.78 -0.99 6.12
C LYS A 129 -6.43 -2.29 5.42
N GLU A 130 -6.27 -2.33 4.10
CA GLU A 130 -6.14 -3.60 3.36
C GLU A 130 -4.73 -4.15 3.38
N THR A 131 -3.73 -3.32 3.10
CA THR A 131 -2.37 -3.80 2.81
C THR A 131 -1.25 -2.90 3.33
N GLY A 132 -1.53 -1.62 3.62
CA GLY A 132 -0.48 -0.65 3.99
C GLY A 132 0.32 -1.00 5.25
N ILE A 133 -0.35 -1.26 6.38
CA ILE A 133 0.37 -1.53 7.66
C ILE A 133 1.15 -2.84 7.61
N SER A 134 0.58 -3.88 6.99
CA SER A 134 1.28 -5.16 6.80
C SER A 134 2.53 -4.99 5.97
N GLY A 135 2.44 -4.23 4.87
CA GLY A 135 3.59 -3.96 4.02
C GLY A 135 4.73 -3.29 4.78
N VAL A 136 4.44 -2.23 5.53
CA VAL A 136 5.48 -1.51 6.30
C VAL A 136 6.11 -2.40 7.37
N VAL A 137 5.31 -3.17 8.11
CA VAL A 137 5.85 -4.06 9.16
C VAL A 137 6.72 -5.17 8.55
N HIS A 138 6.25 -5.78 7.46
CA HIS A 138 6.99 -6.86 6.77
C HIS A 138 8.28 -6.36 6.12
N PHE A 139 8.30 -5.13 5.60
CA PHE A 139 9.51 -4.49 5.07
C PHE A 139 10.67 -4.49 6.07
N PHE A 140 10.39 -4.33 7.37
CA PHE A 140 11.43 -4.37 8.41
C PHE A 140 11.68 -5.77 8.96
N ILE A 141 10.62 -6.56 9.15
CA ILE A 141 10.74 -7.86 9.83
C ILE A 141 11.30 -8.95 8.89
N VAL A 142 10.88 -9.00 7.63
CA VAL A 142 11.27 -10.07 6.71
C VAL A 142 12.78 -10.07 6.43
N PRO A 143 13.45 -8.94 6.13
CA PRO A 143 14.90 -8.93 5.98
C PRO A 143 15.63 -9.40 7.24
N VAL A 144 15.14 -9.03 8.43
CA VAL A 144 15.72 -9.50 9.70
C VAL A 144 15.59 -11.02 9.84
N ILE A 145 14.41 -11.58 9.52
CA ILE A 145 14.20 -13.03 9.52
C ILE A 145 15.16 -13.71 8.54
N LEU A 146 15.25 -13.22 7.30
CA LEU A 146 16.13 -13.78 6.26
C LEU A 146 17.61 -13.68 6.63
N PHE A 147 18.04 -12.62 7.31
CA PHE A 147 19.40 -12.48 7.84
C PHE A 147 19.79 -13.63 8.78
N PHE A 148 18.85 -14.06 9.64
CA PHE A 148 19.09 -15.18 10.56
C PHE A 148 18.99 -16.56 9.88
N ILE A 149 18.33 -16.67 8.72
CA ILE A 149 18.18 -17.93 7.99
C ILE A 149 19.36 -18.18 7.05
N ASP A 150 19.72 -17.19 6.23
CA ASP A 150 20.85 -17.26 5.30
C ASP A 150 21.29 -15.85 4.89
N ILE A 151 22.54 -15.51 5.19
CA ILE A 151 23.13 -14.23 4.81
C ILE A 151 23.11 -13.98 3.29
N ARG A 152 23.25 -15.03 2.47
CA ARG A 152 23.22 -14.91 0.99
C ARG A 152 21.82 -14.55 0.50
N VAL A 153 20.79 -15.19 1.07
CA VAL A 153 19.39 -14.88 0.77
C VAL A 153 19.06 -13.45 1.22
N PHE A 154 19.51 -13.06 2.42
CA PHE A 154 19.37 -11.68 2.90
C PHE A 154 19.99 -10.65 1.95
N VAL A 155 21.21 -10.90 1.46
CA VAL A 155 21.87 -9.99 0.51
C VAL A 155 21.07 -9.88 -0.80
N LEU A 156 20.55 -10.99 -1.32
CA LEU A 156 19.68 -10.96 -2.50
C LEU A 156 18.37 -10.21 -2.24
N GLU A 157 17.78 -10.36 -1.07
CA GLU A 157 16.56 -9.63 -0.68
C GLU A 157 16.84 -8.12 -0.59
N MET A 158 17.94 -7.70 0.03
CA MET A 158 18.31 -6.29 0.10
C MET A 158 18.58 -5.71 -1.29
N LEU A 159 19.18 -6.50 -2.19
CA LEU A 159 19.39 -6.11 -3.58
C LEU A 159 18.05 -5.96 -4.33
N LEU A 160 17.10 -6.89 -4.12
CA LEU A 160 15.74 -6.78 -4.65
C LEU A 160 15.08 -5.48 -4.19
N ILE A 161 15.07 -5.23 -2.88
CA ILE A 161 14.47 -4.02 -2.30
C ILE A 161 15.08 -2.76 -2.91
N LEU A 162 16.41 -2.70 -3.00
CA LEU A 162 17.13 -1.53 -3.52
C LEU A 162 16.82 -1.27 -5.01
N ILE A 163 16.89 -2.31 -5.85
CA ILE A 163 16.62 -2.19 -7.29
C ILE A 163 15.15 -1.84 -7.52
N TYR A 164 14.24 -2.47 -6.77
CA TYR A 164 12.81 -2.21 -6.87
C TYR A 164 12.49 -0.76 -6.50
N LEU A 165 12.93 -0.29 -5.32
CA LEU A 165 12.68 1.08 -4.87
C LEU A 165 13.34 2.13 -5.76
N GLY A 166 14.56 1.87 -6.24
CA GLY A 166 15.24 2.75 -7.20
C GLY A 166 14.47 2.85 -8.52
N THR A 167 13.96 1.73 -9.03
CA THR A 167 13.12 1.70 -10.23
C THR A 167 11.82 2.44 -10.02
N THR A 168 11.12 2.19 -8.90
CA THR A 168 9.91 2.92 -8.52
C THR A 168 10.16 4.41 -8.51
N PHE A 169 11.19 4.89 -7.81
CA PHE A 169 11.49 6.32 -7.69
C PHE A 169 11.70 6.99 -9.06
N ILE A 170 12.46 6.36 -9.95
CA ILE A 170 12.72 6.87 -11.30
C ILE A 170 11.43 6.90 -12.14
N MET A 171 10.63 5.84 -12.07
CA MET A 171 9.41 5.73 -12.86
C MET A 171 8.29 6.66 -12.35
N THR A 172 8.13 6.83 -11.03
CA THR A 172 7.13 7.74 -10.45
C THR A 172 7.36 9.19 -10.89
N ARG A 173 8.61 9.67 -10.91
CA ARG A 173 8.93 11.02 -11.42
C ARG A 173 8.57 11.21 -12.90
N LYS A 174 8.67 10.16 -13.70
CA LYS A 174 8.24 10.20 -15.11
C LYS A 174 6.72 10.12 -15.21
N TYR A 175 6.09 9.28 -14.40
CA TYR A 175 4.65 9.14 -14.30
C TYR A 175 3.98 10.49 -14.00
N GLU A 176 4.48 11.25 -13.01
CA GLU A 176 3.96 12.57 -12.63
C GLU A 176 3.85 13.51 -13.84
N LYS A 177 4.92 13.65 -14.63
CA LYS A 177 4.95 14.52 -15.83
C LYS A 177 3.97 14.08 -16.91
N ILE A 178 3.80 12.76 -17.07
CA ILE A 178 2.88 12.19 -18.06
C ILE A 178 1.43 12.39 -17.60
N TYR A 179 1.19 12.19 -16.31
CA TYR A 179 -0.11 12.36 -15.68
C TYR A 179 -0.56 13.82 -15.72
N GLU A 180 0.34 14.77 -15.44
CA GLU A 180 0.09 16.21 -15.56
C GLU A 180 -0.37 16.58 -16.97
N LYS A 181 0.33 16.12 -18.02
CA LYS A 181 -0.06 16.36 -19.42
C LYS A 181 -1.43 15.76 -19.77
N TYR A 182 -1.75 14.57 -19.24
CA TYR A 182 -3.07 13.98 -19.39
C TYR A 182 -4.15 14.82 -18.69
N TYR A 183 -3.87 15.25 -17.47
CA TYR A 183 -4.78 16.04 -16.66
C TYR A 183 -5.06 17.42 -17.29
N GLU A 184 -4.04 18.15 -17.72
CA GLU A 184 -4.17 19.41 -18.47
C GLU A 184 -5.06 19.25 -19.72
N SER A 185 -4.87 18.16 -20.48
CA SER A 185 -5.70 17.90 -21.65
C SER A 185 -7.16 17.62 -21.29
N THR A 186 -7.39 17.00 -20.12
CA THR A 186 -8.72 16.68 -19.60
C THR A 186 -9.44 17.94 -19.09
N GLU A 187 -8.74 18.80 -18.36
CA GLU A 187 -9.27 20.10 -17.95
C GLU A 187 -9.62 20.97 -19.17
N GLY A 188 -8.74 21.04 -20.16
CA GLY A 188 -9.00 21.76 -21.40
C GLY A 188 -10.22 21.22 -22.17
N TYR A 189 -10.45 19.91 -22.15
CA TYR A 189 -11.65 19.27 -22.71
C TYR A 189 -12.92 19.73 -21.97
N TYR A 190 -12.94 19.63 -20.63
CA TYR A 190 -14.11 20.02 -19.85
C TYR A 190 -14.38 21.52 -19.90
N ALA A 191 -13.34 22.36 -19.93
CA ALA A 191 -13.49 23.80 -20.09
C ALA A 191 -14.16 24.17 -21.42
N LYS A 192 -13.78 23.50 -22.52
CA LYS A 192 -14.41 23.71 -23.83
C LYS A 192 -15.85 23.22 -23.87
N LEU A 193 -16.11 22.04 -23.32
CA LEU A 193 -17.45 21.47 -23.24
C LEU A 193 -18.40 22.40 -22.45
N PHE A 194 -17.93 22.96 -21.34
CA PHE A 194 -18.72 23.86 -20.50
C PHE A 194 -18.96 25.22 -21.15
N ASN A 195 -17.93 25.82 -21.78
CA ASN A 195 -18.02 27.17 -22.33
C ASN A 195 -18.67 27.22 -23.72
N TYR A 196 -18.51 26.18 -24.55
CA TYR A 196 -18.88 26.21 -25.97
C TYR A 196 -19.82 25.07 -26.38
N GLY A 197 -20.09 24.08 -25.51
CA GLY A 197 -20.94 22.93 -25.82
C GLY A 197 -20.34 21.92 -26.82
N ASP A 198 -19.16 22.20 -27.38
CA ASP A 198 -18.42 21.32 -28.28
C ASP A 198 -16.94 21.22 -27.87
N ALA A 199 -16.48 19.98 -27.71
CA ALA A 199 -15.11 19.65 -27.32
C ALA A 199 -14.53 18.51 -28.19
N THR A 200 -15.11 18.26 -29.36
CA THR A 200 -14.79 17.09 -30.20
C THR A 200 -13.32 17.08 -30.63
N SER A 201 -12.74 18.24 -30.94
CA SER A 201 -11.32 18.39 -31.28
C SER A 201 -10.37 18.14 -30.10
N SER A 202 -10.78 18.46 -28.87
CA SER A 202 -10.01 18.19 -27.64
C SER A 202 -10.10 16.75 -27.17
N ALA A 203 -11.18 16.03 -27.49
CA ALA A 203 -11.36 14.63 -27.09
C ALA A 203 -10.25 13.73 -27.67
N GLY A 204 -9.81 13.98 -28.90
CA GLY A 204 -8.71 13.23 -29.52
C GLY A 204 -7.39 13.35 -28.75
N ASN A 205 -7.04 14.56 -28.29
CA ASN A 205 -5.83 14.79 -27.51
C ASN A 205 -5.89 14.10 -26.13
N VAL A 206 -7.05 14.12 -25.47
CA VAL A 206 -7.26 13.39 -24.21
C VAL A 206 -7.03 11.89 -24.41
N LEU A 207 -7.60 11.30 -25.46
CA LEU A 207 -7.46 9.87 -25.74
C LEU A 207 -6.01 9.48 -26.08
N ILE A 208 -5.27 10.32 -26.80
CA ILE A 208 -3.84 10.10 -27.11
C ILE A 208 -3.02 10.12 -25.82
N ASN A 209 -3.20 11.13 -24.98
CA ASN A 209 -2.48 11.25 -23.71
C ASN A 209 -2.85 10.11 -22.75
N MET A 210 -4.12 9.70 -22.71
CA MET A 210 -4.57 8.56 -21.92
C MET A 210 -3.92 7.25 -22.38
N ARG A 211 -3.84 7.01 -23.70
CA ARG A 211 -3.17 5.82 -24.24
C ARG A 211 -1.68 5.82 -23.90
N PHE A 212 -1.02 6.97 -23.99
CA PHE A 212 0.38 7.10 -23.62
C PHE A 212 0.60 6.84 -22.12
N LEU A 213 -0.25 7.41 -21.25
CA LEU A 213 -0.26 7.14 -19.82
C LEU A 213 -0.45 5.64 -19.53
N GLN A 214 -1.45 5.00 -20.16
CA GLN A 214 -1.74 3.59 -19.98
C GLN A 214 -0.55 2.69 -20.38
N ASN A 215 0.07 2.95 -21.52
CA ASN A 215 1.25 2.22 -21.97
C ASN A 215 2.43 2.41 -21.02
N PHE A 216 2.63 3.62 -20.50
CA PHE A 216 3.67 3.91 -19.53
C PHE A 216 3.42 3.17 -18.21
N VAL A 217 2.20 3.19 -17.70
CA VAL A 217 1.79 2.44 -16.49
C VAL A 217 2.02 0.95 -16.67
N PHE A 218 1.65 0.38 -17.82
CA PHE A 218 1.92 -1.03 -18.14
C PHE A 218 3.42 -1.34 -18.12
N PHE A 219 4.24 -0.49 -18.74
CA PHE A 219 5.70 -0.66 -18.74
C PHE A 219 6.31 -0.55 -17.35
N MET A 220 5.86 0.42 -16.54
CA MET A 220 6.31 0.60 -15.16
C MET A 220 6.03 -0.64 -14.31
N TRP A 221 4.76 -1.07 -14.27
CA TRP A 221 4.38 -2.26 -13.49
C TRP A 221 5.01 -3.53 -14.05
N GLY A 222 5.10 -3.68 -15.38
CA GLY A 222 5.78 -4.79 -16.02
C GLY A 222 7.25 -4.88 -15.63
N SER A 223 7.96 -3.75 -15.54
CA SER A 223 9.35 -3.70 -15.09
C SER A 223 9.48 -4.14 -13.62
N LEU A 224 8.62 -3.62 -12.74
CA LEU A 224 8.61 -3.98 -11.32
C LEU A 224 8.32 -5.48 -11.09
N GLN A 225 7.33 -6.05 -11.80
CA GLN A 225 7.01 -7.48 -11.68
C GLN A 225 8.13 -8.37 -12.22
N ASN A 226 8.80 -7.98 -13.31
CA ASN A 226 9.92 -8.75 -13.85
C ASN A 226 11.16 -8.71 -12.94
N ILE A 227 11.44 -7.57 -12.31
CA ILE A 227 12.49 -7.48 -11.28
C ILE A 227 12.21 -8.50 -10.17
N VAL A 228 10.99 -8.49 -9.62
CA VAL A 228 10.61 -9.45 -8.58
C VAL A 228 10.73 -10.90 -9.07
N ALA A 229 10.26 -11.21 -10.27
CA ALA A 229 10.32 -12.56 -10.83
C ALA A 229 11.76 -13.09 -10.93
N VAL A 230 12.72 -12.25 -11.33
CA VAL A 230 14.14 -12.61 -11.37
C VAL A 230 14.65 -12.99 -9.98
N PHE A 231 14.35 -12.19 -8.96
CA PHE A 231 14.79 -12.49 -7.59
C PHE A 231 14.06 -13.70 -6.98
N GLN A 232 12.76 -13.86 -7.26
CA GLN A 232 12.00 -15.04 -6.88
C GLN A 232 12.50 -16.32 -7.56
N PHE A 233 13.26 -16.21 -8.64
CA PHE A 233 13.97 -17.35 -9.23
C PHE A 233 15.36 -17.55 -8.60
N LEU A 234 16.14 -16.47 -8.43
CA LEU A 234 17.51 -16.54 -7.90
C LEU A 234 17.57 -16.97 -6.44
N VAL A 235 16.69 -16.45 -5.60
CA VAL A 235 16.69 -16.74 -4.15
C VAL A 235 16.47 -18.24 -3.87
N PRO A 236 15.43 -18.89 -4.42
CA PRO A 236 15.25 -20.33 -4.26
C PRO A 236 16.40 -21.14 -4.86
N LEU A 237 16.99 -20.69 -5.97
CA LEU A 237 18.10 -21.39 -6.62
C LEU A 237 19.31 -21.58 -5.68
N VAL A 238 19.64 -20.56 -4.89
CA VAL A 238 20.71 -20.63 -3.87
C VAL A 238 20.40 -21.72 -2.83
N VAL A 239 19.16 -21.77 -2.34
CA VAL A 239 18.76 -22.75 -1.32
C VAL A 239 18.67 -24.16 -1.91
N VAL A 240 18.21 -24.31 -3.16
CA VAL A 240 18.18 -25.60 -3.87
C VAL A 240 19.59 -26.16 -4.02
N ALA A 241 20.58 -25.33 -4.35
CA ALA A 241 21.97 -25.77 -4.43
C ALA A 241 22.49 -26.32 -3.09
N ASP A 242 22.15 -25.67 -1.98
CA ASP A 242 22.51 -26.13 -0.63
C ASP A 242 21.81 -27.44 -0.24
N ILE A 243 20.54 -27.62 -0.65
CA ILE A 243 19.78 -28.86 -0.45
C ILE A 243 20.41 -30.01 -1.23
N ILE A 244 20.77 -29.78 -2.50
CA ILE A 244 21.47 -30.78 -3.32
C ILE A 244 22.82 -31.15 -2.68
N ALA A 245 23.52 -30.18 -2.08
CA ALA A 245 24.76 -30.41 -1.34
C ALA A 245 24.54 -31.08 0.04
N GLY A 246 23.29 -31.30 0.47
CA GLY A 246 22.95 -31.93 1.75
C GLY A 246 23.17 -31.04 2.97
N THR A 247 23.36 -29.73 2.79
CA THR A 247 23.61 -28.77 3.88
C THR A 247 22.35 -28.14 4.45
N ARG A 248 21.22 -28.25 3.73
CA ARG A 248 19.91 -27.72 4.11
C ARG A 248 18.80 -28.74 3.86
N GLN A 249 17.66 -28.52 4.49
CA GLN A 249 16.45 -29.31 4.35
C GLN A 249 15.48 -28.67 3.34
N ILE A 250 14.56 -29.46 2.79
CA ILE A 250 13.48 -28.98 1.92
C ILE A 250 12.60 -27.96 2.67
N SER A 251 12.43 -28.14 3.98
CA SER A 251 11.73 -27.17 4.83
C SER A 251 12.35 -25.75 4.80
N ASP A 252 13.67 -25.62 4.66
CA ASP A 252 14.35 -24.32 4.55
C ASP A 252 13.98 -23.59 3.25
N LEU A 253 13.82 -24.34 2.16
CA LEU A 253 13.36 -23.80 0.87
C LEU A 253 11.94 -23.25 0.98
N VAL A 254 11.02 -24.00 1.61
CA VAL A 254 9.64 -23.57 1.84
C VAL A 254 9.59 -22.27 2.64
N LEU A 255 10.43 -22.19 3.66
CA LEU A 255 10.53 -21.04 4.55
C LEU A 255 11.06 -19.80 3.81
N VAL A 256 12.17 -19.94 3.06
CA VAL A 256 12.75 -18.86 2.27
C VAL A 256 11.81 -18.39 1.16
N VAL A 257 11.19 -19.30 0.41
CA VAL A 257 10.23 -18.96 -0.64
C VAL A 257 9.03 -18.22 -0.06
N GLY A 258 8.50 -18.68 1.07
CA GLY A 258 7.37 -18.04 1.75
C GLY A 258 7.69 -16.60 2.13
N TYR A 259 8.82 -16.35 2.79
CA TYR A 259 9.21 -14.99 3.19
C TYR A 259 9.56 -14.09 1.99
N THR A 260 10.20 -14.63 0.95
CA THR A 260 10.48 -13.86 -0.29
C THR A 260 9.18 -13.46 -0.99
N LYS A 261 8.14 -14.30 -0.93
CA LYS A 261 6.82 -13.99 -1.50
C LYS A 261 6.09 -12.90 -0.72
N GLU A 262 6.15 -12.93 0.61
CA GLU A 262 5.66 -11.82 1.45
C GLU A 262 6.37 -10.51 1.09
N SER A 263 7.63 -10.60 0.61
CA SER A 263 8.42 -9.42 0.25
C SER A 263 7.92 -8.66 -0.97
N GLN A 264 7.52 -9.38 -2.02
CA GLN A 264 6.81 -8.79 -3.16
C GLN A 264 5.54 -8.07 -2.73
N GLY A 265 4.76 -8.71 -1.84
CA GLY A 265 3.54 -8.15 -1.29
C GLY A 265 3.80 -6.77 -0.70
N PHE A 266 4.83 -6.63 0.15
CA PHE A 266 5.12 -5.34 0.74
C PHE A 266 5.67 -4.31 -0.23
N LEU A 267 6.51 -4.67 -1.22
CA LEU A 267 7.10 -3.70 -2.15
C LEU A 267 6.03 -3.01 -3.01
N ASN A 268 5.06 -3.80 -3.50
CA ASN A 268 3.90 -3.29 -4.22
C ASN A 268 3.06 -2.36 -3.32
N ASN A 269 2.88 -2.76 -2.06
CA ASN A 269 2.14 -1.97 -1.09
C ASN A 269 2.87 -0.67 -0.73
N PHE A 270 4.18 -0.69 -0.55
CA PHE A 270 4.96 0.51 -0.25
C PHE A 270 4.83 1.54 -1.37
N THR A 271 4.96 1.10 -2.62
CA THR A 271 4.78 1.96 -3.81
C THR A 271 3.39 2.56 -3.87
N SER A 272 2.36 1.74 -3.69
CA SER A 272 0.96 2.20 -3.69
C SER A 272 0.64 3.15 -2.52
N ALA A 273 1.28 2.93 -1.36
CA ALA A 273 1.13 3.81 -0.19
C ALA A 273 1.70 5.19 -0.46
N TYR A 274 2.88 5.22 -1.07
CA TYR A 274 3.57 6.45 -1.44
C TYR A 274 2.76 7.25 -2.46
N GLU A 275 2.27 6.62 -3.52
CA GLU A 275 1.39 7.26 -4.52
C GLU A 275 0.15 7.90 -3.88
N LYS A 276 -0.55 7.16 -3.01
CA LYS A 276 -1.76 7.68 -2.33
C LYS A 276 -1.46 8.78 -1.33
N PHE A 277 -0.29 8.74 -0.68
CA PHE A 277 0.13 9.84 0.18
C PHE A 277 0.36 11.13 -0.62
N MET A 278 0.99 11.02 -1.80
CA MET A 278 1.19 12.16 -2.70
C MET A 278 -0.14 12.74 -3.20
N GLU A 279 -1.15 11.91 -3.49
CA GLU A 279 -2.51 12.39 -3.84
C GLU A 279 -3.16 13.21 -2.72
N VAL A 280 -2.98 12.79 -1.46
CA VAL A 280 -3.50 13.52 -0.30
C VAL A 280 -2.76 14.84 -0.10
N ASP A 281 -1.43 14.86 -0.20
CA ASP A 281 -0.64 16.10 -0.03
C ASP A 281 -0.94 17.12 -1.14
N ALA A 282 -1.03 16.68 -2.40
CA ALA A 282 -1.46 17.52 -3.51
C ALA A 282 -2.88 18.07 -3.31
N GLY A 283 -3.80 17.27 -2.77
CA GLY A 283 -5.16 17.72 -2.41
C GLY A 283 -5.15 18.79 -1.32
N ILE A 284 -4.26 18.70 -0.34
CA ILE A 284 -4.07 19.71 0.70
C ILE A 284 -3.49 21.00 0.11
N GLU A 285 -2.51 20.89 -0.79
CA GLU A 285 -1.89 22.06 -1.45
C GLU A 285 -2.89 22.84 -2.31
N ARG A 286 -3.71 22.17 -3.11
CA ARG A 286 -4.79 22.82 -3.89
C ARG A 286 -5.78 23.57 -3.02
N LEU A 287 -6.19 22.97 -1.89
CA LEU A 287 -7.03 23.64 -0.90
C LEU A 287 -6.37 24.91 -0.32
N GLU A 288 -5.05 24.92 -0.18
CA GLU A 288 -4.34 26.13 0.26
C GLU A 288 -4.28 27.21 -0.82
N GLU A 289 -4.02 26.84 -2.07
CA GLU A 289 -3.98 27.78 -3.20
C GLU A 289 -5.35 28.44 -3.41
N ASP A 290 -6.43 27.65 -3.45
CA ASP A 290 -7.79 28.16 -3.55
C ASP A 290 -8.13 29.06 -2.35
N SER A 291 -7.71 28.69 -1.13
CA SER A 291 -7.96 29.53 0.04
C SER A 291 -7.23 30.87 0.02
N LYS A 292 -6.09 30.97 -0.68
CA LYS A 292 -5.28 32.21 -0.80
C LYS A 292 -5.76 33.11 -1.93
N LEU A 293 -6.28 32.55 -3.02
CA LEU A 293 -6.82 33.31 -4.14
C LEU A 293 -8.14 34.03 -3.80
N TYR A 294 -8.83 33.57 -2.75
CA TYR A 294 -10.17 34.02 -2.41
C TYR A 294 -10.35 34.55 -0.97
N GLY A 295 -9.25 34.67 -0.21
CA GLY A 295 -9.20 35.37 1.08
C GLY A 295 -8.66 36.79 0.91
#